data_AF-A0A497F6Q1-F1
#
_entry.id   AF-A0A497F6Q1-F1
#
_cell.length_a   1.000
_cell.length_b   1.000
_cell.length_c   1.000
_cell.angle_alpha   90.00
_cell.angle_beta   90.00
_cell.angle_gamma   90.00
#
_symmetry.space_group_name_H-M   'P 1'
#
loop_
_entity.id
_entity.type
_entity.pdbx_description
1 polymer ?
#
loop_
_entity_poly.entity_id
_entity_poly.type
_entity_poly.pdbx_seq_one_letter_code
_entity_poly.pdbx_strand_id
1 'polypeptide(L)'
;MKVRTKLNSNTCEYEVVRREHGEEISFRIKKLTRSRGEVATSSLMISSWETVALGSRLEQLYNRSISLGTSKIINEYLEEDTGKYIERIELEVRKGEPKLMAYRRGARKPVPISLLGDGYKVLVGVEIAVASAQDIVILEEPENHTHPALQDKILSRLTNWLKGGSRQLIITTHSIELLNKLLGVTEQENLPGAVHRVCRRNSEVIVDTVPIHEATELVYTVQADLRQFA
;
A
#
# COMPACT_ATOMS: atom_id res chain seq x y z
N MET A 1 9.20 -1.66 10.63
CA MET A 1 10.00 -1.58 9.38
C MET A 1 10.51 -0.14 9.16
N LYS A 2 11.72 0.09 8.61
CA LYS A 2 12.32 1.41 8.30
C LYS A 2 12.68 1.48 6.81
N VAL A 3 12.44 2.61 6.14
CA VAL A 3 12.90 2.82 4.74
C VAL A 3 14.04 3.83 4.74
N ARG A 4 15.16 3.49 4.12
CA ARG A 4 16.25 4.43 3.82
C ARG A 4 16.28 4.66 2.33
N THR A 5 16.35 5.92 1.91
CA THR A 5 16.40 6.29 0.49
C THR A 5 17.79 6.82 0.16
N LYS A 6 18.41 6.30 -0.90
CA LYS A 6 19.67 6.79 -1.44
C LYS A 6 19.46 7.21 -2.89
N LEU A 7 19.63 8.50 -3.16
CA LEU A 7 19.50 9.08 -4.49
C LEU A 7 20.88 9.19 -5.15
N ASN A 8 21.00 8.62 -6.35
CA ASN A 8 22.12 8.82 -7.26
C ASN A 8 21.62 9.46 -8.57
N SER A 9 22.53 9.94 -9.42
CA SER A 9 22.19 10.69 -10.64
C SER A 9 21.20 9.99 -11.60
N ASN A 10 21.14 8.65 -11.60
CA ASN A 10 20.31 7.85 -12.49
C ASN A 10 19.50 6.74 -11.79
N THR A 11 19.60 6.64 -10.46
CA THR A 11 18.94 5.58 -9.68
C THR A 11 18.48 6.09 -8.33
N CYS A 12 17.27 5.70 -7.93
CA CYS A 12 16.80 5.84 -6.56
C CYS A 12 16.81 4.45 -5.91
N GLU A 13 17.60 4.25 -4.87
CA GLU A 13 17.64 3.01 -4.10
C GLU A 13 16.86 3.17 -2.79
N TYR A 14 15.94 2.26 -2.53
CA TYR A 14 15.20 2.17 -1.27
C TYR A 14 15.65 0.92 -0.54
N GLU A 15 16.15 1.08 0.68
CA GLU A 15 16.44 -0.02 1.59
C GLU A 15 15.31 -0.11 2.61
N VAL A 16 14.47 -1.14 2.46
CA VAL A 16 13.37 -1.46 3.37
C VAL A 16 13.87 -2.47 4.39
N VAL A 17 14.02 -2.02 5.64
CA VAL A 17 14.57 -2.79 6.75
C VAL A 17 13.45 -3.20 7.70
N ARG A 18 13.12 -4.49 7.76
CA ARG A 18 12.20 -5.08 8.75
C ARG A 18 13.02 -5.76 9.84
N ARG A 19 12.56 -5.71 11.09
CA ARG A 19 13.12 -6.53 12.16
C ARG A 19 12.09 -7.56 12.59
N GLU A 20 12.45 -8.83 12.53
CA GLU A 20 11.63 -9.94 13.01
C GLU A 20 12.46 -10.81 13.94
N HIS A 21 11.90 -11.15 15.11
CA HIS A 21 12.54 -12.03 16.10
C HIS A 21 14.00 -11.68 16.46
N GLY A 22 14.36 -10.40 16.44
CA GLY A 22 15.71 -9.92 16.77
C GLY A 22 16.67 -9.83 15.58
N GLU A 23 16.27 -10.28 14.39
CA GLU A 23 17.07 -10.21 13.17
C GLU A 23 16.58 -9.12 12.22
N GLU A 24 17.50 -8.57 11.43
CA GLU A 24 17.24 -7.47 10.49
C GLU A 24 17.17 -8.01 9.05
N ILE A 25 15.99 -7.94 8.45
CA ILE A 25 15.73 -8.32 7.05
C ILE A 25 15.70 -7.03 6.23
N SER A 26 16.62 -6.86 5.29
CA SER A 26 16.68 -5.68 4.41
C SER A 26 16.40 -6.03 2.95
N PHE A 27 15.42 -5.37 2.35
CA PHE A 27 15.17 -5.41 0.91
C PHE A 27 15.72 -4.16 0.26
N ARG A 28 16.49 -4.28 -0.83
CA ARG A 28 16.97 -3.13 -1.60
C ARG A 28 16.23 -3.05 -2.93
N ILE A 29 15.36 -2.06 -3.05
CA ILE A 29 14.62 -1.74 -4.27
C ILE A 29 15.42 -0.71 -5.05
N LYS A 30 15.75 -0.97 -6.32
CA LYS A 30 16.38 0.04 -7.19
C LYS A 30 15.38 0.49 -8.24
N LYS A 31 15.03 1.78 -8.25
CA LYS A 31 14.28 2.43 -9.33
C LYS A 31 15.25 3.12 -10.28
N LEU A 32 15.22 2.74 -11.55
CA LEU A 32 15.92 3.45 -12.62
C LEU A 32 15.14 4.73 -12.96
N THR A 33 15.75 5.90 -12.78
CA THR A 33 15.11 7.19 -13.12
C THR A 33 15.46 7.56 -14.55
N ARG A 34 14.47 7.56 -15.45
CA ARG A 34 14.60 8.12 -16.80
C ARG A 34 14.33 9.63 -16.77
N SER A 35 15.28 10.43 -16.27
CA SER A 35 15.54 11.83 -16.68
C SER A 35 16.37 12.59 -15.65
N ARG A 36 17.25 13.47 -16.14
CA ARG A 36 17.93 14.53 -15.38
C ARG A 36 16.90 15.61 -15.03
N GLY A 37 16.25 15.48 -13.90
CA GLY A 37 15.34 16.48 -13.35
C GLY A 37 15.06 16.11 -11.89
N GLU A 38 14.97 17.12 -11.01
CA GLU A 38 14.82 16.95 -9.56
C GLU A 38 13.90 15.79 -9.19
N VAL A 39 14.50 14.75 -8.61
CA VAL A 39 13.79 13.58 -8.15
C VAL A 39 13.19 13.92 -6.79
N ALA A 40 12.02 14.58 -6.80
CA ALA A 40 11.17 14.66 -5.62
C ALA A 40 10.50 13.29 -5.41
N THR A 41 11.26 12.21 -5.19
CA THR A 41 10.66 10.89 -4.95
C THR A 41 9.98 10.87 -3.59
N SER A 42 8.67 11.06 -3.62
CA SER A 42 7.78 10.89 -2.48
C SER A 42 7.37 9.43 -2.38
N SER A 43 8.32 8.54 -2.03
CA SER A 43 8.03 7.12 -1.77
C SER A 43 7.27 6.98 -0.46
N LEU A 44 6.11 6.35 -0.49
CA LEU A 44 5.26 6.18 0.68
C LEU A 44 5.06 4.70 1.01
N MET A 45 5.44 4.35 2.22
CA MET A 45 5.28 3.00 2.75
C MET A 45 4.27 2.96 3.88
N ILE A 46 3.27 2.08 3.71
CA ILE A 46 2.36 1.64 4.77
C ILE A 46 2.85 0.26 5.21
N SER A 47 3.66 0.27 6.26
CA SER A 47 4.32 -0.92 6.79
C SER A 47 3.59 -1.47 8.01
N SER A 48 2.54 -2.25 7.81
CA SER A 48 1.74 -2.90 8.86
C SER A 48 0.65 -2.03 9.50
N TRP A 49 -0.35 -2.72 10.04
CA TRP A 49 -1.45 -2.20 10.85
C TRP A 49 -0.97 -1.35 12.03
N GLU A 50 0.23 -1.58 12.57
CA GLU A 50 0.81 -0.80 13.66
C GLU A 50 1.08 0.64 13.22
N THR A 51 1.41 0.84 11.93
CA THR A 51 1.62 2.18 11.34
C THR A 51 0.32 2.97 11.22
N VAL A 52 -0.80 2.29 11.00
CA VAL A 52 -2.16 2.86 10.94
C VAL A 52 -2.77 3.03 12.33
N ALA A 53 -2.43 2.14 13.28
CA ALA A 53 -2.83 2.21 14.68
C ALA A 53 -2.12 3.35 15.45
N LEU A 54 -0.90 3.69 15.05
CA LEU A 54 -0.17 4.87 15.53
C LEU A 54 -0.68 6.11 14.77
N GLY A 55 -1.84 6.64 15.19
CA GLY A 55 -2.49 7.86 14.69
C GLY A 55 -1.69 9.16 14.86
N SER A 56 -0.37 9.13 14.69
CA SER A 56 0.45 10.30 14.36
C SER A 56 0.95 10.24 12.92
N ARG A 57 1.10 9.04 12.35
CA ARG A 57 1.66 8.86 11.00
C ARG A 57 0.60 9.06 9.92
N LEU A 58 -0.62 8.59 10.10
CA LEU A 58 -1.71 8.86 9.15
C LEU A 58 -2.05 10.34 9.09
N GLU A 59 -2.03 11.03 10.21
CA GLU A 59 -2.26 12.46 10.36
C GLU A 59 -1.18 13.25 9.61
N GLN A 60 0.09 12.86 9.74
CA GLN A 60 1.19 13.45 8.97
C GLN A 60 1.02 13.24 7.46
N LEU A 61 0.63 12.04 7.04
CA LEU A 61 0.41 11.73 5.63
C LEU A 61 -0.80 12.46 5.07
N TYR A 62 -1.90 12.55 5.82
CA TYR A 62 -3.06 13.32 5.43
C TYR A 62 -2.74 14.83 5.36
N ASN A 63 -1.97 15.36 6.31
CA ASN A 63 -1.50 16.74 6.27
C ASN A 63 -0.64 17.03 5.02
N ARG A 64 0.14 16.05 4.57
CA ARG A 64 0.84 16.11 3.28
C ARG A 64 -0.15 16.14 2.12
N SER A 65 -1.18 15.30 2.12
CA SER A 65 -2.23 15.33 1.09
C SER A 65 -2.95 16.70 1.04
N ILE A 66 -3.18 17.36 2.17
CA ILE A 66 -3.70 18.74 2.22
C ILE A 66 -2.72 19.69 1.52
N SER A 67 -1.43 19.62 1.87
CA SER A 67 -0.38 20.47 1.31
C SER A 67 -0.20 20.27 -0.21
N LEU A 68 -0.43 19.06 -0.70
CA LEU A 68 -0.39 18.70 -2.12
C LEU A 68 -1.72 19.00 -2.86
N GLY A 69 -2.77 19.45 -2.17
CA GLY A 69 -4.09 19.67 -2.75
C GLY A 69 -4.85 18.38 -3.11
N THR A 70 -4.40 17.21 -2.65
CA THR A 70 -4.99 15.90 -2.98
C THR A 70 -6.02 15.42 -1.95
N SER A 71 -6.22 16.16 -0.85
CA SER A 71 -7.23 15.83 0.19
C SER A 71 -8.67 15.77 -0.34
N LYS A 72 -9.00 16.58 -1.37
CA LYS A 72 -10.32 16.54 -2.01
C LYS A 72 -10.57 15.20 -2.71
N ILE A 73 -9.58 14.70 -3.44
CA ILE A 73 -9.65 13.43 -4.18
C ILE A 73 -9.81 12.27 -3.19
N ILE A 74 -9.10 12.30 -2.06
CA ILE A 74 -9.27 11.30 -0.99
C ILE A 74 -10.72 11.24 -0.51
N ASN A 75 -11.33 12.40 -0.25
CA ASN A 75 -12.71 12.45 0.22
C ASN A 75 -13.70 12.01 -0.86
N GLU A 76 -13.46 12.33 -2.13
CA GLU A 76 -14.27 11.84 -3.26
C GLU A 76 -14.22 10.30 -3.34
N TYR A 77 -13.04 9.69 -3.23
CA TYR A 77 -12.90 8.22 -3.26
C TYR A 77 -13.52 7.56 -2.02
N LEU A 78 -13.32 8.13 -0.82
CA LEU A 78 -13.95 7.60 0.38
C LEU A 78 -15.48 7.67 0.31
N GLU A 79 -16.04 8.74 -0.24
CA GLU A 79 -17.49 8.85 -0.44
C GLU A 79 -18.00 7.86 -1.48
N GLU A 80 -17.32 7.71 -2.61
CA GLU A 80 -17.66 6.73 -3.64
C GLU A 80 -17.62 5.31 -3.08
N ASP A 81 -16.57 4.99 -2.31
CA ASP A 81 -16.34 3.63 -1.85
C ASP A 81 -17.11 3.27 -0.60
N THR A 82 -17.35 4.25 0.27
CA THR A 82 -17.85 4.02 1.61
C THR A 82 -18.85 5.06 2.07
N GLY A 83 -19.49 5.85 1.20
CA GLY A 83 -20.37 6.97 1.59
C GLY A 83 -21.49 6.65 2.60
N LYS A 84 -21.85 5.37 2.77
CA LYS A 84 -22.74 4.88 3.85
C LYS A 84 -22.09 4.87 5.25
N TYR A 85 -20.76 4.86 5.31
CA TYR A 85 -19.92 4.64 6.48
C TYR A 85 -18.91 5.78 6.71
N ILE A 86 -18.28 6.32 5.66
CA ILE A 86 -17.38 7.48 5.69
C ILE A 86 -17.74 8.37 4.49
N GLU A 87 -18.17 9.59 4.77
CA GLU A 87 -18.41 10.59 3.73
C GLU A 87 -17.15 11.39 3.43
N ARG A 88 -16.39 11.73 4.48
CA ARG A 88 -15.14 12.45 4.36
C ARG A 88 -14.32 12.30 5.63
N ILE A 89 -13.04 12.62 5.50
CA ILE A 89 -12.12 12.75 6.61
C ILE A 89 -11.59 14.18 6.66
N GLU A 90 -11.31 14.66 7.87
CA GLU A 90 -10.69 15.97 8.10
C GLU A 90 -9.69 15.87 9.25
N LEU A 91 -8.66 16.72 9.21
CA LEU A 91 -7.70 16.84 10.31
C LEU A 91 -8.18 17.90 11.28
N GLU A 92 -8.44 17.51 12.53
CA GLU A 92 -8.86 18.43 13.60
C GLU A 92 -7.80 18.49 14.70
N VAL A 93 -7.59 19.66 15.29
CA VAL A 93 -6.78 19.78 16.51
C VAL A 93 -7.68 19.57 17.73
N ARG A 94 -7.44 18.49 18.48
CA ARG A 94 -8.18 18.17 19.71
C ARG A 94 -7.22 18.03 20.88
N LYS A 95 -7.40 18.86 21.91
CA LYS A 95 -6.51 18.94 23.09
C LYS A 95 -5.04 19.20 22.72
N GLY A 96 -4.80 19.99 21.68
CA GLY A 96 -3.45 20.33 21.19
C GLY A 96 -2.83 19.27 20.26
N GLU A 97 -3.52 18.16 19.99
CA GLU A 97 -3.03 17.10 19.11
C GLU A 97 -3.82 17.07 17.79
N PRO A 98 -3.15 16.96 16.62
CA PRO A 98 -3.85 16.68 15.37
C PRO A 98 -4.45 15.27 15.43
N LYS A 99 -5.72 15.14 15.07
CA LYS A 99 -6.43 13.87 14.96
C LYS A 99 -7.19 13.82 13.66
N LEU A 100 -7.08 12.70 12.96
CA LEU A 100 -7.88 12.45 11.77
C LEU A 100 -9.28 11.99 12.17
N MET A 101 -10.28 12.71 11.67
CA MET A 101 -11.68 12.58 12.06
C MET A 101 -12.51 12.14 10.86
N ALA A 102 -13.29 11.06 11.01
CA ALA A 102 -14.24 10.60 10.01
C ALA A 102 -15.64 11.16 10.25
N TYR A 103 -16.20 11.75 9.20
CA TYR A 103 -17.58 12.20 9.12
C TYR A 103 -18.40 11.12 8.43
N ARG A 104 -19.58 10.84 8.97
CA ARG A 104 -20.45 9.73 8.53
C ARG A 104 -21.86 10.24 8.34
N ARG A 105 -22.54 9.76 7.30
CA ARG A 105 -23.90 10.17 6.98
C ARG A 105 -24.84 9.95 8.17
N GLY A 106 -25.54 10.99 8.59
CA GLY A 106 -26.51 10.93 9.70
C GLY A 106 -25.89 10.83 11.10
N ALA A 107 -24.56 10.82 11.24
CA ALA A 107 -23.91 10.85 12.54
C ALA A 107 -23.88 12.29 13.09
N ARG A 108 -24.22 12.45 14.38
CA ARG A 108 -24.23 13.78 15.04
C ARG A 108 -22.84 14.39 15.22
N LYS A 109 -21.80 13.56 15.32
CA LYS A 109 -20.42 13.99 15.55
C LYS A 109 -19.45 13.09 14.78
N PRO A 110 -18.34 13.64 14.27
CA PRO A 110 -17.29 12.83 13.69
C PRO A 110 -16.61 12.01 14.77
N VAL A 111 -16.04 10.88 14.35
CA VAL A 111 -15.29 9.96 15.21
C VAL A 111 -13.83 9.89 14.78
N PRO A 112 -12.87 9.78 15.70
CA PRO A 112 -11.48 9.54 15.31
C PRO A 112 -11.36 8.29 14.44
N ILE A 113 -10.48 8.30 13.44
CA ILE A 113 -10.23 7.13 12.57
C ILE A 113 -9.83 5.89 13.39
N SER A 114 -9.14 6.10 14.51
CA SER A 114 -8.76 5.02 15.43
C SER A 114 -9.95 4.23 15.99
N LEU A 115 -11.17 4.81 16.00
CA LEU A 115 -12.40 4.16 16.45
C LEU A 115 -13.21 3.49 15.33
N LEU A 116 -12.77 3.56 14.07
CA LEU A 116 -13.41 2.85 12.98
C LEU A 116 -13.10 1.35 13.03
N GLY A 117 -13.89 0.55 12.31
CA GLY A 117 -13.56 -0.86 12.08
C GLY A 117 -12.26 -0.98 11.26
N ASP A 118 -11.48 -2.03 11.50
CA ASP A 118 -10.11 -2.12 10.99
C ASP A 118 -10.02 -2.11 9.46
N GLY A 119 -10.97 -2.75 8.75
CA GLY A 119 -11.04 -2.65 7.29
C GLY A 119 -11.15 -1.22 6.79
N TYR A 120 -11.96 -0.37 7.44
CA TYR A 120 -12.09 1.04 7.07
C TYR A 120 -10.80 1.83 7.33
N LYS A 121 -10.06 1.49 8.38
CA LYS A 121 -8.75 2.11 8.64
C LYS A 121 -7.74 1.77 7.54
N VAL A 122 -7.74 0.52 7.07
CA VAL A 122 -6.90 0.08 5.95
C VAL A 122 -7.27 0.86 4.69
N LEU A 123 -8.57 0.96 4.36
CA LEU A 123 -9.01 1.74 3.21
C LEU A 123 -8.54 3.20 3.31
N VAL A 124 -8.81 3.87 4.42
CA VAL A 124 -8.37 5.27 4.63
C VAL A 124 -6.86 5.40 4.46
N GLY A 125 -6.09 4.46 5.02
CA GLY A 125 -4.64 4.42 4.83
C GLY A 125 -4.25 4.31 3.35
N VAL A 126 -4.84 3.37 2.62
CA VAL A 126 -4.60 3.17 1.18
C VAL A 126 -4.95 4.43 0.38
N GLU A 127 -6.12 5.03 0.60
CA GLU A 127 -6.54 6.24 -0.10
C GLU A 127 -5.57 7.40 0.14
N ILE A 128 -5.17 7.61 1.40
CA ILE A 128 -4.15 8.59 1.75
C ILE A 128 -2.84 8.28 1.04
N ALA A 129 -2.43 7.02 1.01
CA ALA A 129 -1.17 6.65 0.37
C ALA A 129 -1.19 6.85 -1.14
N VAL A 130 -2.21 6.38 -1.82
CA VAL A 130 -2.40 6.54 -3.26
C VAL A 130 -2.43 8.02 -3.65
N ALA A 131 -3.11 8.86 -2.85
CA ALA A 131 -3.23 10.29 -3.11
C ALA A 131 -1.97 11.11 -2.72
N SER A 132 -1.13 10.60 -1.82
CA SER A 132 0.13 11.25 -1.42
C SER A 132 1.37 10.73 -2.16
N ALA A 133 1.32 9.50 -2.66
CA ALA A 133 2.47 8.84 -3.29
C ALA A 133 2.58 9.23 -4.77
N GLN A 134 3.78 9.67 -5.15
CA GLN A 134 4.07 10.02 -6.53
C GLN A 134 4.57 8.84 -7.34
N ASP A 135 5.36 7.96 -6.70
CA ASP A 135 6.22 7.01 -7.40
C ASP A 135 6.09 5.56 -6.93
N ILE A 136 6.09 5.33 -5.62
CA ILE A 136 6.12 3.98 -5.04
C ILE A 136 5.13 3.93 -3.88
N VAL A 137 4.30 2.88 -3.90
CA VAL A 137 3.46 2.47 -2.78
C VAL A 137 3.91 1.08 -2.34
N ILE A 138 4.15 0.93 -1.04
CA ILE A 138 4.45 -0.36 -0.41
C ILE A 138 3.34 -0.66 0.59
N LEU A 139 2.67 -1.81 0.42
CA LEU A 139 1.63 -2.30 1.32
C LEU A 139 2.06 -3.63 1.94
N GLU A 140 2.01 -3.69 3.26
CA GLU A 140 2.30 -4.91 4.01
C GLU A 140 0.99 -5.56 4.46
N GLU A 141 0.72 -6.76 3.95
CA GLU A 141 -0.44 -7.60 4.29
C GLU A 141 -1.80 -6.85 4.26
N PRO A 142 -2.15 -6.19 3.14
CA PRO A 142 -3.39 -5.39 3.05
C PRO A 142 -4.68 -6.24 3.12
N GLU A 143 -4.58 -7.56 3.03
CA GLU A 143 -5.69 -8.50 3.24
C GLU A 143 -6.15 -8.58 4.71
N ASN A 144 -5.31 -8.18 5.67
CA ASN A 144 -5.64 -8.31 7.07
C ASN A 144 -6.83 -7.40 7.43
N HIS A 145 -7.84 -7.99 8.07
CA HIS A 145 -9.07 -7.31 8.52
C HIS A 145 -9.92 -6.65 7.41
N THR A 146 -9.66 -6.95 6.14
CA THR A 146 -10.46 -6.45 5.01
C THR A 146 -11.40 -7.54 4.48
N HIS A 147 -12.70 -7.24 4.42
CA HIS A 147 -13.68 -8.12 3.78
C HIS A 147 -13.43 -8.14 2.25
N PRO A 148 -13.70 -9.26 1.53
CA PRO A 148 -13.44 -9.37 0.08
C PRO A 148 -13.88 -8.17 -0.76
N ALA A 149 -15.10 -7.67 -0.56
CA ALA A 149 -15.62 -6.49 -1.27
C ALA A 149 -14.77 -5.21 -1.08
N LEU A 150 -14.09 -5.07 0.06
CA LEU A 150 -13.20 -3.95 0.33
C LEU A 150 -11.83 -4.14 -0.32
N GLN A 151 -11.35 -5.39 -0.39
CA GLN A 151 -10.13 -5.73 -1.12
C GLN A 151 -10.27 -5.39 -2.60
N ASP A 152 -11.42 -5.68 -3.21
CA ASP A 152 -11.65 -5.40 -4.64
C ASP A 152 -11.59 -3.89 -4.92
N LYS A 153 -12.10 -3.06 -4.00
CA LYS A 153 -11.99 -1.59 -4.06
C LYS A 153 -10.54 -1.14 -3.95
N ILE A 154 -9.81 -1.65 -2.95
CA ILE A 154 -8.38 -1.35 -2.76
C ILE A 154 -7.58 -1.71 -4.02
N LEU A 155 -7.80 -2.90 -4.59
CA LEU A 155 -7.12 -3.35 -5.80
C LEU A 155 -7.44 -2.46 -7.00
N SER A 156 -8.71 -2.09 -7.20
CA SER A 156 -9.12 -1.17 -8.26
C SER A 156 -8.39 0.17 -8.14
N ARG A 157 -8.31 0.74 -6.92
CA ARG A 157 -7.61 2.00 -6.65
C ARG A 157 -6.12 1.92 -6.94
N LEU A 158 -5.46 0.86 -6.46
CA LEU A 158 -4.04 0.65 -6.69
C LEU A 158 -3.70 0.45 -8.17
N THR A 159 -4.56 -0.26 -8.90
CA THR A 159 -4.43 -0.51 -10.34
C THR A 159 -4.60 0.78 -11.14
N ASN A 160 -5.63 1.58 -10.81
CA ASN A 160 -5.83 2.89 -11.41
C ASN A 160 -4.67 3.84 -11.10
N TRP A 161 -4.13 3.78 -9.88
CA TRP A 161 -2.93 4.53 -9.54
C TRP A 161 -1.73 4.08 -10.39
N LEU A 162 -1.48 2.79 -10.57
CA LEU A 162 -0.39 2.27 -11.40
C LEU A 162 -0.43 2.75 -12.87
N LYS A 163 -1.62 3.00 -13.43
CA LYS A 163 -1.78 3.52 -14.79
C LYS A 163 -1.20 4.92 -15.00
N GLY A 164 -0.92 5.68 -13.93
CA GLY A 164 -0.42 7.05 -13.99
C GLY A 164 1.07 7.24 -14.30
N GLY A 165 1.71 6.32 -15.04
CA GLY A 165 3.09 6.47 -15.52
C GLY A 165 4.13 5.65 -14.73
N SER A 166 5.25 6.27 -14.34
CA SER A 166 6.39 5.60 -13.68
C SER A 166 6.12 5.22 -12.22
N ARG A 167 4.99 4.57 -11.95
CA ARG A 167 4.53 4.17 -10.61
C ARG A 167 4.80 2.69 -10.37
N GLN A 168 5.12 2.35 -9.12
CA GLN A 168 5.41 0.98 -8.72
C GLN A 168 4.69 0.63 -7.42
N LEU A 169 4.10 -0.55 -7.41
CA LEU A 169 3.40 -1.10 -6.26
C LEU A 169 4.15 -2.33 -5.78
N ILE A 170 4.40 -2.41 -4.47
CA ILE A 170 4.99 -3.58 -3.82
C ILE A 170 4.03 -4.02 -2.73
N ILE A 171 3.61 -5.27 -2.79
CA ILE A 171 2.69 -5.86 -1.82
C ILE A 171 3.38 -7.07 -1.21
N THR A 172 3.35 -7.18 0.12
CA THR A 172 3.61 -8.45 0.80
C THR A 172 2.28 -9.07 1.20
N THR A 173 2.15 -10.38 1.05
CA THR A 173 0.90 -11.09 1.35
C THR A 173 1.18 -12.54 1.71
N HIS A 174 0.38 -13.09 2.62
CA HIS A 174 0.30 -14.52 2.88
C HIS A 174 -0.99 -15.15 2.31
N SER A 175 -1.88 -14.31 1.78
CA SER A 175 -3.16 -14.68 1.21
C SER A 175 -3.04 -15.13 -0.24
N ILE A 176 -3.38 -16.40 -0.47
CA ILE A 176 -3.53 -16.94 -1.83
C ILE A 176 -4.68 -16.24 -2.58
N GLU A 177 -5.73 -15.84 -1.87
CA GLU A 177 -6.87 -15.14 -2.48
C GLU A 177 -6.44 -13.78 -3.02
N LEU A 178 -5.70 -13.00 -2.22
CA LEU A 178 -5.20 -11.69 -2.65
C LEU A 178 -4.19 -11.84 -3.80
N LEU A 179 -3.29 -12.81 -3.73
CA LEU A 179 -2.34 -13.10 -4.81
C LEU A 179 -3.07 -13.42 -6.12
N ASN A 180 -4.08 -14.29 -6.07
CA ASN A 180 -4.84 -14.66 -7.27
C ASN A 180 -5.61 -13.46 -7.84
N LYS A 181 -6.22 -12.63 -6.98
CA LYS A 181 -6.87 -11.38 -7.44
C LYS A 181 -5.87 -10.44 -8.10
N LEU A 182 -4.68 -10.28 -7.53
CA LEU A 182 -3.61 -9.47 -8.11
C LEU A 182 -3.18 -10.00 -9.47
N LEU A 183 -2.95 -11.31 -9.60
CA LEU A 183 -2.58 -11.94 -10.88
C LEU A 183 -3.64 -11.68 -11.95
N GLY A 184 -4.91 -11.92 -11.63
CA GLY A 184 -6.02 -11.68 -12.56
C GLY A 184 -6.12 -10.21 -13.00
N VAL A 185 -5.99 -9.26 -12.07
CA VAL A 185 -6.00 -7.82 -12.42
C VAL A 185 -4.78 -7.43 -13.24
N THR A 186 -3.59 -7.94 -12.91
CA THR A 186 -2.38 -7.65 -13.68
C THR A 186 -2.43 -8.20 -15.10
N GLU A 187 -3.01 -9.40 -15.29
CA GLU A 187 -3.23 -9.98 -16.61
C GLU A 187 -4.26 -9.17 -17.41
N GLN A 188 -5.42 -8.89 -16.81
CA GLN A 188 -6.51 -8.13 -17.46
C GLN A 188 -6.05 -6.74 -17.93
N GLU A 189 -5.22 -6.07 -17.13
CA GLU A 189 -4.76 -4.70 -17.38
C GLU A 189 -3.38 -4.67 -18.07
N ASN A 190 -2.83 -5.83 -18.43
CA ASN A 190 -1.50 -6.01 -19.04
C ASN A 190 -0.39 -5.27 -18.28
N LEU A 191 -0.44 -5.34 -16.94
CA LEU A 191 0.52 -4.70 -16.06
C LEU A 191 1.76 -5.58 -15.88
N PRO A 192 2.99 -5.07 -16.14
CA PRO A 192 4.20 -5.83 -15.92
C PRO A 192 4.48 -5.99 -14.42
N GLY A 193 5.05 -7.12 -14.04
CA GLY A 193 5.46 -7.38 -12.66
C GLY A 193 6.09 -8.75 -12.48
N ALA A 194 6.37 -9.07 -11.22
CA ALA A 194 6.81 -10.40 -10.80
C ALA A 194 6.31 -10.72 -9.40
N VAL A 195 6.17 -12.01 -9.11
CA VAL A 195 5.95 -12.57 -7.77
C VAL A 195 7.31 -12.95 -7.20
N HIS A 196 7.65 -12.35 -6.06
CA HIS A 196 8.86 -12.71 -5.31
C HIS A 196 8.47 -13.62 -4.15
N ARG A 197 8.88 -14.89 -4.23
CA ARG A 197 8.72 -15.87 -3.17
C ARG A 197 9.89 -15.72 -2.22
N VAL A 198 9.63 -15.62 -0.92
CA VAL A 198 10.68 -15.45 0.09
C VAL A 198 10.56 -16.58 1.10
N CYS A 199 11.63 -17.35 1.31
CA CYS A 199 11.69 -18.35 2.38
C CYS A 199 13.00 -18.28 3.15
N ARG A 200 13.00 -18.93 4.32
CA ARG A 200 14.19 -19.14 5.14
C ARG A 200 14.57 -20.62 5.13
N ARG A 201 15.81 -20.95 4.75
CA ARG A 201 16.38 -22.30 4.84
C ARG A 201 17.75 -22.22 5.49
N ASN A 202 18.01 -23.03 6.53
CA ASN A 202 19.30 -23.08 7.24
C ASN A 202 19.87 -21.69 7.65
N SER A 203 19.01 -20.80 8.16
CA SER A 203 19.36 -19.41 8.52
C SER A 203 19.70 -18.48 7.35
N GLU A 204 19.52 -18.91 6.11
CA GLU A 204 19.65 -18.07 4.93
C GLU A 204 18.26 -17.67 4.38
N VAL A 205 18.14 -16.45 3.88
CA VAL A 205 16.95 -15.97 3.17
C VAL A 205 17.13 -16.24 1.68
N ILE A 206 16.23 -17.04 1.12
CA ILE A 206 16.20 -17.40 -0.29
C ILE A 206 15.03 -16.66 -0.93
N VAL A 207 15.30 -16.02 -2.07
CA VAL A 207 14.29 -15.34 -2.88
C VAL A 207 14.24 -16.00 -4.24
N ASP A 208 13.05 -16.43 -4.63
CA ASP A 208 12.76 -16.88 -5.98
C ASP A 208 11.81 -15.89 -6.67
N THR A 209 11.98 -15.68 -7.97
CA THR A 209 11.23 -14.67 -8.73
C THR A 209 10.57 -15.29 -9.93
N VAL A 210 9.24 -15.17 -9.98
CA VAL A 210 8.41 -15.66 -11.07
C VAL A 210 7.77 -14.46 -11.79
N PRO A 211 8.04 -14.22 -13.08
CA PRO A 211 7.37 -13.19 -13.85
C PRO A 211 5.83 -13.36 -13.82
N ILE A 212 5.07 -12.26 -13.90
CA ILE A 212 3.60 -12.33 -13.80
C ILE A 212 2.96 -13.28 -14.81
N HIS A 213 3.41 -13.29 -16.07
CA HIS A 213 2.84 -14.18 -17.10
C HIS A 213 2.98 -15.66 -16.74
N GLU A 214 4.15 -16.05 -16.22
CA GLU A 214 4.42 -17.42 -15.77
C GLU A 214 3.67 -17.73 -14.47
N ALA A 215 3.62 -16.78 -13.53
CA ALA A 215 2.89 -16.92 -12.28
C ALA A 215 1.38 -17.15 -12.51
N THR A 216 0.79 -16.39 -13.44
CA THR A 216 -0.60 -16.56 -13.88
C THR A 216 -0.83 -17.97 -14.47
N GLU A 217 0.04 -18.43 -15.37
CA GLU A 217 -0.07 -19.78 -15.95
C GLU A 217 0.02 -20.87 -14.87
N LEU A 218 0.97 -20.76 -13.95
CA LEU A 218 1.14 -21.70 -12.84
C LEU A 218 -0.09 -21.76 -11.94
N VAL A 219 -0.68 -20.62 -11.60
CA VAL A 219 -1.86 -20.55 -10.71
C VAL A 219 -3.12 -21.05 -11.42
N TYR A 220 -3.40 -20.59 -12.64
CA TYR A 220 -4.68 -20.87 -13.29
C TYR A 220 -4.69 -22.19 -14.09
N THR A 221 -3.55 -22.64 -14.61
CA THR A 221 -3.45 -23.90 -15.37
C THR A 221 -3.01 -25.07 -14.51
N VAL A 222 -1.98 -24.87 -13.69
CA VAL A 222 -1.35 -25.95 -12.88
C VAL A 222 -1.93 -26.00 -11.46
N GLN A 223 -2.72 -25.01 -11.06
CA GLN A 223 -3.24 -24.86 -9.70
C GLN A 223 -2.13 -24.82 -8.64
N ALA A 224 -0.98 -24.24 -9.00
CA ALA A 224 0.18 -24.15 -8.13
C ALA A 224 -0.05 -23.15 -6.97
N ASP A 225 0.38 -23.52 -5.77
CA ASP A 225 0.48 -22.59 -4.64
C ASP A 225 1.84 -21.87 -4.67
N LEU A 226 1.85 -20.65 -5.21
CA LEU A 226 3.06 -19.84 -5.34
C LEU A 226 3.65 -19.37 -3.99
N ARG A 227 3.04 -19.67 -2.85
CA ARG A 227 3.65 -19.42 -1.54
C ARG A 227 4.70 -20.46 -1.19
N GLN A 228 4.66 -21.63 -1.84
CA GLN A 228 5.57 -22.72 -1.59
C GLN A 228 6.74 -22.68 -2.57
N PHE A 229 7.91 -23.03 -2.06
CA PHE A 229 9.07 -23.34 -2.88
C PHE A 229 8.95 -24.80 -3.30
N ALA A 230 9.11 -25.07 -4.59
CA ALA A 230 9.31 -26.42 -5.09
C ALA A 230 10.63 -27.02 -4.56
#